data_AF-A0A392WEP1-F1
#
_entry.id   AF-A0A392WEP1-F1
#
_cell.length_a   1.000
_cell.length_b   1.000
_cell.length_c   1.000
_cell.angle_alpha   90.00
_cell.angle_beta   90.00
_cell.angle_gamma   90.00
#
_symmetry.space_group_name_H-M   'P 1'
#
loop_
_entity.id
_entity.type
_entity.pdbx_description
1 polymer ?
#
loop_
_entity_poly.entity_id
_entity_poly.type
_entity_poly.pdbx_seq_one_letter_code
_entity_poly.pdbx_strand_id
1 'polypeptide(L)' 'MENVPYASAVASLMYAMVCTRPDISQAVSVVSRFMANPGKAHWEAVKWI' A
#
# COMPACT_ATOMS: atom_id res chain seq x y z
N MET A 1 -7.08 15.32 4.15
CA MET A 1 -6.77 14.02 3.52
C MET A 1 -8.09 13.32 3.33
N GLU A 2 -8.70 13.51 2.17
CA GLU A 2 -10.03 13.00 1.88
C GLU A 2 -9.99 11.47 1.81
N ASN A 3 -10.62 10.82 2.80
CA ASN A 3 -11.47 9.63 2.70
C ASN A 3 -11.04 8.41 1.87
N VAL A 4 -9.78 8.26 1.43
CA VAL A 4 -9.34 7.00 0.81
C VAL A 4 -9.03 6.03 1.94
N PRO A 5 -9.80 4.93 2.10
CA PRO A 5 -9.45 3.92 3.08
C PRO A 5 -8.10 3.31 2.71
N TYR A 6 -7.21 3.15 3.68
CA TYR A 6 -5.88 2.57 3.49
C TYR A 6 -5.93 1.24 2.71
N ALA A 7 -6.98 0.45 2.95
CA ALA A 7 -7.25 -0.78 2.22
C ALA A 7 -7.38 -0.58 0.70
N SER A 8 -8.00 0.51 0.25
CA SER A 8 -8.13 0.83 -1.17
C SER A 8 -6.78 1.17 -1.80
N ALA A 9 -5.96 1.98 -1.11
CA ALA A 9 -4.61 2.32 -1.59
C ALA A 9 -3.72 1.07 -1.71
N VAL A 10 -3.73 0.19 -0.71
CA VAL A 10 -2.98 -1.07 -0.76
C VAL A 10 -3.53 -1.99 -1.86
N ALA A 11 -4.85 -2.05 -2.07
CA ALA A 11 -5.44 -2.84 -3.15
C ALA A 11 -5.01 -2.36 -4.54
N SER A 12 -4.95 -1.04 -4.76
CA SER A 12 -4.41 -0.45 -6.00
C SER A 12 -2.93 -0.79 -6.20
N LEU A 13 -2.12 -0.76 -5.13
CA LEU A 13 -0.71 -1.16 -5.19
C LEU A 13 -0.54 -2.66 -5.46
N MET A 14 -1.40 -3.52 -4.91
CA MET A 14 -1.41 -4.96 -5.22
C MET A 14 -1.76 -5.19 -6.69
N TYR A 15 -2.68 -4.42 -7.26
CA TYR A 15 -2.99 -4.49 -8.68
C TYR A 15 -1.80 -4.06 -9.54
N ALA A 16 -1.16 -2.92 -9.21
CA ALA A 16 0.05 -2.47 -9.91
C ALA A 16 1.19 -3.49 -9.81
N MET A 17 1.36 -4.12 -8.65
CA MET A 17 2.34 -5.19 -8.46
C MET A 17 2.13 -6.35 -9.44
N VAL A 18 0.90 -6.84 -9.56
CA VAL A 18 0.57 -8.01 -10.37
C VAL A 18 0.61 -7.69 -11.87
N CYS A 19 0.13 -6.51 -12.25
CA CYS A 19 -0.08 -6.16 -13.66
C CYS A 19 1.12 -5.51 -14.34
N THR A 20 1.91 -4.70 -13.62
CA THR A 20 2.91 -3.84 -14.26
C THR A 20 4.28 -3.82 -13.57
N ARG A 21 4.33 -3.96 -12.25
CA ARG A 21 5.55 -3.80 -11.44
C ARG A 21 5.71 -4.85 -10.35
N PRO A 22 6.18 -6.07 -10.66
CA PRO A 22 6.45 -7.07 -9.63
C PRO A 22 7.60 -6.65 -8.68
N ASP A 23 8.38 -5.62 -9.03
CA ASP A 23 9.47 -5.05 -8.22
C ASP A 23 8.98 -4.45 -6.90
N ILE A 24 7.74 -3.93 -6.84
CA ILE A 24 7.17 -3.38 -5.60
C ILE A 24 6.56 -4.45 -4.69
N SER A 25 6.62 -5.74 -5.07
CA SER A 25 5.97 -6.83 -4.34
C SER A 25 6.35 -6.92 -2.87
N GLN A 26 7.64 -6.76 -2.57
CA GLN A 26 8.13 -6.77 -1.20
C GLN A 26 7.58 -5.59 -0.40
N ALA A 27 7.57 -4.38 -0.98
CA ALA A 27 7.11 -3.19 -0.29
C ALA A 27 5.60 -3.28 0.03
N VAL A 28 4.79 -3.71 -0.93
CA VAL A 28 3.35 -3.93 -0.76
C VAL A 28 3.04 -5.02 0.25
N SER A 29 3.83 -6.10 0.30
CA SER A 29 3.70 -7.14 1.32
C SER A 29 3.92 -6.61 2.74
N VAL A 30 4.82 -5.63 2.92
CA VAL A 30 5.05 -4.99 4.21
C VAL A 30 3.89 -4.07 4.58
N VAL A 31 3.41 -3.21 3.67
CA VAL A 31 2.31 -2.28 3.98
C VAL A 31 0.96 -2.99 4.17
N SER A 32 0.73 -4.15 3.54
CA SER A 32 -0.50 -4.93 3.74
C SER A 32 -0.66 -5.49 5.16
N ARG A 33 0.45 -5.74 5.87
CA ARG A 33 0.42 -6.19 7.28
C ARG A 33 -0.20 -5.17 8.24
N PHE A 34 -0.19 -3.89 7.87
CA PHE A 34 -0.70 -2.80 8.68
C PHE A 34 -2.11 -2.36 8.29
N MET A 35 -2.85 -3.16 7.50
CA MET A 35 -4.22 -2.85 7.07
C MET A 35 -5.19 -2.59 8.22
N ALA A 36 -5.04 -3.30 9.35
CA ALA A 36 -5.96 -3.18 10.50
C ALA A 36 -5.71 -1.92 11.35
N ASN A 37 -4.48 -1.41 11.38
CA ASN A 37 -4.15 -0.19 12.12
C ASN A 37 -2.99 0.58 11.44
N PRO A 38 -3.28 1.31 10.35
CA PRO A 38 -2.25 2.02 9.61
C PRO A 38 -1.85 3.31 10.33
N GLY A 39 -0.68 3.30 10.96
CA GLY A 39 -0.01 4.51 11.45
C GLY A 39 0.45 5.47 10.33
N LYS A 40 0.77 6.71 10.71
CA LYS A 40 1.23 7.77 9.79
C LYS A 40 2.48 7.39 8.99
N ALA A 41 3.41 6.65 9.61
CA ALA A 41 4.61 6.16 8.94
C ALA A 41 4.30 5.17 7.80
N HIS A 42 3.26 4.33 7.96
CA HIS A 42 2.85 3.40 6.91
C HIS A 42 2.20 4.14 5.74
N TRP A 43 1.44 5.20 6.03
CA TRP A 43 0.89 6.07 4.99
C TRP A 43 1.97 6.83 4.22
N GLU A 44 3.04 7.27 4.88
CA GLU A 44 4.20 7.84 4.18
C GLU A 44 4.86 6.78 3.29
N ALA A 45 5.08 5.57 3.80
CA ALA A 45 5.66 4.48 3.00
C ALA A 45 4.83 4.17 1.75
N VAL A 46 3.49 4.11 1.85
CA VAL A 46 2.58 3.91 0.70
C VAL A 46 2.74 5.00 -0.38
N LYS A 47 3.08 6.24 -0.02
CA LYS A 47 3.31 7.32 -0.99
C LYS A 47 4.63 7.18 -1.77
N TRP A 48 5.60 6.45 -1.22
CA TRP A 48 6.93 6.28 -1.80
C TRP A 48 7.07 4.99 -2.63
N ILE A 49 6.05 4.12 -2.62
CA ILE A 49 5.94 2.94 -3.50
C ILE A 49 5.48 3.39 -4.88
#